data_AF-A0A3Q2WXM8-F1
#
_entry.id   AF-A0A3Q2WXM8-F1
#
_cell.length_a   1.000
_cell.length_b   1.000
_cell.length_c   1.000
_cell.angle_alpha   90.00
_cell.angle_beta   90.00
_cell.angle_gamma   90.00
#
_symmetry.space_group_name_H-M   'P 1'
#
loop_
_entity.id
_entity.type
_entity.pdbx_description
1 polymer ?
#
loop_
_entity_poly.entity_id
_entity_poly.type
_entity_poly.pdbx_seq_one_letter_code
_entity_poly.pdbx_strand_id
1 'polypeptide(L)'
;MEDFRRIYLRLCKEGGVEPQEGVVAQLQESRSAQGSRLDLSGQSLSADTCSVLAKAFHKDIVFTEVSLSDCMLSEEGALCFYCSQGNNLRSSGAEVLGQLLAQNKTLRRLVLEWNALGVWDEAFSLFCSGLVSNCALTQLDLRNNQINHHGASVLALALKRNSTLEVLDLRWNNIGLLGGRSMLEALQNNKSIVQLEMAGNNIPSDTLKALEQATGHNSDRRSTLRESRSRTQVLSKEIQTLKEEKGRQVTSHSRTADTTGQSTSSQIGQLQEALNERKSAVNSLTAKLQMTEAALALSEQKNQNMGELLSRLKAEKEGQREQHSKERKKEHEVQSDGSFTFKCRSVPPIESSHSCCGQVLAEHPHLKQKTLHSISFCVDSSEQQEHVSSLEEKLRSVRSSLQEVQLHCSQQKQTISELQAKNSQQSIEMDGLRRRIEELQQELCCKDQEKVAEVSRVRVELQEQIGHLQAERTAQGALKEKISALERELKVLSSNHREALLDKESEMSSMLEKLRLKEAEIHRIREDEANRASYLQSAVLSYIHGSPLGHHSSLQK
;
A
#
# COMPACT_ATOMS: atom_id res chain seq x y z
N MET A 1 -22.36 -0.90 -28.38
CA MET A 1 -21.31 -0.65 -29.39
C MET A 1 -21.74 0.32 -30.48
N GLU A 2 -22.95 0.23 -31.04
CA GLU A 2 -23.44 1.24 -32.01
C GLU A 2 -23.53 2.67 -31.43
N ASP A 3 -23.83 2.78 -30.13
CA ASP A 3 -23.84 4.07 -29.44
C ASP A 3 -22.44 4.66 -29.32
N PHE A 4 -21.41 3.84 -29.03
CA PHE A 4 -20.02 4.29 -29.01
C PHE A 4 -19.56 4.75 -30.40
N ARG A 5 -19.87 4.00 -31.47
CA ARG A 5 -19.59 4.41 -32.86
C ARG A 5 -20.28 5.73 -33.21
N ARG A 6 -21.56 5.92 -32.81
CA ARG A 6 -22.28 7.18 -33.01
C ARG A 6 -21.66 8.34 -32.23
N ILE A 7 -21.21 8.10 -31.00
CA ILE A 7 -20.51 9.08 -30.17
C ILE A 7 -19.18 9.45 -30.83
N TYR A 8 -18.37 8.48 -31.23
CA TYR A 8 -17.09 8.70 -31.91
C TYR A 8 -17.28 9.53 -33.19
N LEU A 9 -18.18 9.13 -34.10
CA LEU A 9 -18.44 9.88 -35.33
C LEU A 9 -18.99 11.29 -35.08
N ARG A 10 -19.78 11.49 -34.02
CA ARG A 10 -20.26 12.82 -33.61
C ARG A 10 -19.10 13.68 -33.12
N LEU A 11 -18.24 13.15 -32.26
CA LEU A 11 -17.07 13.86 -31.73
C LEU A 11 -16.04 14.18 -32.83
N CYS A 12 -15.86 13.30 -33.82
CA CYS A 12 -15.07 13.59 -35.02
C CYS A 12 -15.62 14.82 -35.77
N LYS A 13 -16.94 14.86 -36.00
CA LYS A 13 -17.60 16.00 -36.66
C LYS A 13 -17.52 17.29 -35.85
N GLU A 14 -17.72 17.22 -34.53
CA GLU A 14 -17.61 18.38 -33.63
C GLU A 14 -16.17 18.89 -33.51
N GLY A 15 -15.18 18.01 -33.60
CA GLY A 15 -13.75 18.34 -33.53
C GLY A 15 -13.11 18.70 -34.87
N GLY A 16 -13.83 18.58 -36.00
CA GLY A 16 -13.27 18.81 -37.34
C GLY A 16 -12.24 17.76 -37.77
N VAL A 17 -12.26 16.56 -37.18
CA VAL A 17 -11.31 15.47 -37.43
C VAL A 17 -11.95 14.45 -38.38
N GLU A 18 -11.27 14.09 -39.46
CA GLU A 18 -11.75 13.02 -40.35
C GLU A 18 -11.67 11.66 -39.61
N PRO A 19 -12.78 10.90 -39.55
CA PRO A 19 -12.79 9.62 -38.87
C PRO A 19 -11.93 8.59 -39.63
N GLN A 20 -10.89 8.08 -38.98
CA GLN A 20 -10.01 7.09 -39.59
C GLN A 20 -10.77 5.79 -39.91
N GLU A 21 -10.63 5.30 -41.15
CA GLU A 21 -11.34 4.12 -41.64
C GLU A 21 -11.04 2.87 -40.82
N GLY A 22 -9.79 2.69 -40.36
CA GLY A 22 -9.39 1.57 -39.52
C GLY A 22 -10.16 1.47 -38.19
N VAL A 23 -10.41 2.62 -37.54
CA VAL A 23 -11.16 2.69 -36.28
C VAL A 23 -12.64 2.41 -36.53
N VAL A 24 -13.20 2.98 -37.61
CA VAL A 24 -14.61 2.79 -37.96
C VAL A 24 -14.89 1.34 -38.39
N ALA A 25 -13.97 0.71 -39.12
CA ALA A 25 -14.06 -0.69 -39.54
C ALA A 25 -14.05 -1.64 -38.33
N GLN A 26 -13.16 -1.44 -37.36
CA GLN A 26 -13.12 -2.23 -36.12
C GLN A 26 -14.40 -2.08 -35.30
N LEU A 27 -14.93 -0.85 -35.21
CA LEU A 27 -16.22 -0.59 -34.54
C LEU A 27 -17.43 -1.20 -35.29
N GLN A 28 -17.29 -1.57 -36.57
CA GLN A 28 -18.31 -2.28 -37.36
C GLN A 28 -18.18 -3.81 -37.24
N GLU A 29 -16.96 -4.36 -37.29
CA GLU A 29 -16.66 -5.80 -37.18
C GLU A 29 -16.96 -6.37 -35.79
N SER A 30 -16.83 -5.54 -34.75
CA SER A 30 -17.12 -5.89 -33.35
C SER A 30 -18.57 -6.36 -33.10
N ARG A 31 -19.46 -6.32 -34.09
CA ARG A 31 -20.84 -6.84 -34.03
C ARG A 31 -20.94 -8.35 -33.76
N SER A 32 -19.89 -9.15 -33.94
CA SER A 32 -20.07 -10.61 -34.10
C SER A 32 -19.38 -11.56 -33.11
N ALA A 33 -18.41 -11.16 -32.26
CA ALA A 33 -17.74 -12.18 -31.42
C ALA A 33 -17.16 -11.77 -30.04
N GLN A 34 -16.78 -10.51 -29.77
CA GLN A 34 -16.03 -10.15 -28.55
C GLN A 34 -16.63 -8.92 -27.86
N GLY A 35 -17.60 -9.15 -26.97
CA GLY A 35 -18.55 -8.15 -26.47
C GLY A 35 -18.03 -7.00 -25.58
N SER A 36 -16.72 -6.84 -25.38
CA SER A 36 -16.18 -5.74 -24.53
C SER A 36 -14.72 -5.35 -24.84
N ARG A 37 -14.14 -5.86 -25.94
CA ARG A 37 -12.74 -5.61 -26.33
C ARG A 37 -12.71 -4.78 -27.61
N LEU A 38 -11.89 -3.73 -27.62
CA LEU A 38 -11.56 -2.97 -28.82
C LEU A 38 -10.09 -3.20 -29.17
N ASP A 39 -9.83 -3.74 -30.36
CA ASP A 39 -8.47 -3.94 -30.86
C ASP A 39 -8.20 -2.97 -32.01
N LEU A 40 -7.26 -2.05 -31.81
CA LEU A 40 -6.81 -1.10 -32.83
C LEU A 40 -5.34 -1.34 -33.19
N SER A 41 -4.80 -2.51 -32.85
CA SER A 41 -3.38 -2.82 -33.07
C SER A 41 -2.94 -2.66 -34.53
N GLY A 42 -1.73 -2.12 -34.73
CA GLY A 42 -1.14 -1.89 -36.05
C GLY A 42 -1.75 -0.73 -36.85
N GLN A 43 -2.74 -0.01 -36.32
CA GLN A 43 -3.30 1.18 -36.97
C GLN A 43 -2.50 2.43 -36.57
N SER A 44 -2.06 3.24 -37.54
CA SER A 44 -1.44 4.53 -37.22
C SER A 44 -2.50 5.54 -36.78
N LEU A 45 -2.63 5.71 -35.47
CA LEU A 45 -3.62 6.60 -34.87
C LEU A 45 -3.03 8.01 -34.75
N SER A 46 -3.71 9.00 -35.33
CA SER A 46 -3.33 10.41 -35.17
C SER A 46 -3.62 10.90 -33.74
N ALA A 47 -2.89 11.91 -33.27
CA ALA A 47 -3.10 12.52 -31.96
C ALA A 47 -4.55 13.03 -31.80
N ASP A 48 -5.11 13.60 -32.86
CA ASP A 48 -6.51 14.05 -32.90
C ASP A 48 -7.48 12.87 -32.78
N THR A 49 -7.20 11.75 -33.44
CA THR A 49 -7.98 10.52 -33.31
C THR A 49 -7.92 9.98 -31.89
N CYS A 50 -6.74 9.95 -31.27
CA CYS A 50 -6.57 9.57 -29.87
C CYS A 50 -7.33 10.51 -28.92
N SER A 51 -7.36 11.81 -29.19
CA SER A 51 -8.10 12.81 -28.39
C SER A 51 -9.60 12.59 -28.48
N VAL A 52 -10.11 12.32 -29.69
CA VAL A 52 -11.51 11.97 -29.90
C VAL A 52 -11.85 10.64 -29.24
N LEU A 53 -10.98 9.63 -29.34
CA LEU A 53 -11.14 8.35 -28.64
C LEU A 53 -11.15 8.53 -27.12
N ALA A 54 -10.24 9.33 -26.55
CA ALA A 54 -10.21 9.63 -25.12
C ALA A 54 -11.53 10.25 -24.64
N LYS A 55 -12.08 11.22 -25.40
CA LYS A 55 -13.39 11.82 -25.12
C LYS A 55 -14.54 10.83 -25.28
N ALA A 56 -14.45 9.92 -26.24
CA ALA A 56 -15.44 8.86 -26.42
C ALA A 56 -15.42 7.87 -25.24
N PHE A 57 -14.22 7.44 -24.82
CA PHE A 57 -14.01 6.55 -23.67
C PHE A 57 -14.40 7.17 -22.33
N HIS A 58 -14.43 8.50 -22.22
CA HIS A 58 -14.95 9.16 -21.03
C HIS A 58 -16.43 8.82 -20.75
N LYS A 59 -17.24 8.74 -21.82
CA LYS A 59 -18.67 8.41 -21.72
C LYS A 59 -18.95 6.92 -21.92
N ASP A 60 -17.89 6.13 -22.08
CA ASP A 60 -18.03 4.72 -22.41
C ASP A 60 -18.18 3.84 -21.18
N ILE A 61 -19.18 2.98 -21.25
CA ILE A 61 -19.47 1.95 -20.25
C ILE A 61 -19.29 0.54 -20.81
N VAL A 62 -18.95 0.42 -22.10
CA VAL A 62 -19.05 -0.84 -22.85
C VAL A 62 -17.70 -1.54 -22.96
N PHE A 63 -16.61 -0.81 -23.22
CA PHE A 63 -15.29 -1.42 -23.41
C PHE A 63 -14.56 -1.59 -22.08
N THR A 64 -14.18 -2.82 -21.78
CA THR A 64 -13.37 -3.18 -20.62
C THR A 64 -11.92 -3.45 -20.99
N GLU A 65 -11.65 -3.75 -22.26
CA GLU A 65 -10.32 -4.04 -22.77
C GLU A 65 -10.06 -3.23 -24.05
N VAL A 66 -8.91 -2.55 -24.09
CA VAL A 66 -8.47 -1.82 -25.29
C VAL A 66 -7.03 -2.20 -25.59
N SER A 67 -6.79 -2.58 -26.85
CA SER A 67 -5.48 -2.89 -27.39
C SER A 67 -5.06 -1.82 -28.38
N LEU A 68 -3.97 -1.14 -28.05
CA LEU A 68 -3.33 -0.10 -28.84
C LEU A 68 -1.88 -0.51 -29.16
N SER A 69 -1.66 -1.78 -29.49
CA SER A 69 -0.32 -2.30 -29.79
C SER A 69 0.19 -1.79 -31.14
N ASP A 70 1.44 -1.35 -31.21
CA ASP A 70 2.09 -0.90 -32.45
C ASP A 70 1.22 0.11 -33.24
N CYS A 71 0.53 1.00 -32.53
CA CYS A 71 -0.40 1.94 -33.17
C CYS A 71 0.31 3.14 -33.79
N MET A 72 1.64 3.05 -34.01
CA MET A 72 2.53 4.13 -34.44
C MET A 72 1.89 5.48 -34.16
N LEU A 73 1.82 5.88 -32.89
CA LEU A 73 1.24 7.17 -32.45
C LEU A 73 2.03 8.38 -33.02
N SER A 74 2.91 8.12 -33.99
CA SER A 74 3.66 9.00 -34.84
C SER A 74 3.02 9.10 -36.22
N GLU A 75 2.90 10.33 -36.67
CA GLU A 75 2.31 10.82 -37.93
C GLU A 75 3.05 10.34 -39.20
N GLU A 76 3.15 9.02 -39.43
CA GLU A 76 3.77 8.37 -40.60
C GLU A 76 5.31 8.26 -40.59
N GLY A 77 5.78 7.06 -40.95
CA GLY A 77 6.94 6.86 -41.83
C GLY A 77 8.33 7.16 -41.28
N ALA A 78 9.13 6.12 -41.13
CA ALA A 78 10.59 6.21 -41.08
C ALA A 78 11.15 7.04 -42.26
N LEU A 79 11.52 8.30 -42.04
CA LEU A 79 12.54 9.07 -42.77
C LEU A 79 12.60 10.50 -42.25
N CYS A 80 13.41 10.75 -41.21
CA CYS A 80 14.19 11.99 -41.15
C CYS A 80 15.28 11.89 -40.08
N PHE A 81 16.49 11.62 -40.55
CA PHE A 81 17.72 12.09 -39.94
C PHE A 81 17.53 13.55 -39.49
N TYR A 82 17.86 13.87 -38.24
CA TYR A 82 18.12 15.23 -37.77
C TYR A 82 17.05 16.29 -38.13
N CYS A 83 16.09 16.55 -37.24
CA CYS A 83 15.45 17.85 -37.24
C CYS A 83 15.20 18.37 -35.82
N SER A 84 15.99 19.39 -35.51
CA SER A 84 15.90 20.29 -34.37
C SER A 84 14.56 21.02 -34.33
N GLN A 85 14.07 21.27 -33.11
CA GLN A 85 13.12 22.32 -32.71
C GLN A 85 11.85 22.50 -33.57
N GLY A 86 10.70 22.11 -33.00
CA GLY A 86 9.39 22.66 -33.37
C GLY A 86 8.42 21.66 -34.00
N ASN A 87 7.83 20.76 -33.20
CA ASN A 87 6.38 20.60 -33.04
C ASN A 87 6.05 19.33 -32.24
N ASN A 88 5.16 19.52 -31.27
CA ASN A 88 5.01 18.75 -30.04
C ASN A 88 4.02 17.58 -30.19
N LEU A 89 4.11 16.80 -31.27
CA LEU A 89 3.07 15.81 -31.61
C LEU A 89 3.29 14.43 -30.97
N ARG A 90 4.54 14.08 -30.64
CA ARG A 90 4.88 12.78 -30.01
C ARG A 90 4.58 12.72 -28.50
N SER A 91 4.71 13.84 -27.80
CA SER A 91 4.30 14.01 -26.39
C SER A 91 2.78 14.06 -26.24
N SER A 92 2.07 14.60 -27.23
CA SER A 92 0.61 14.76 -27.22
C SER A 92 -0.13 13.42 -27.08
N GLY A 93 0.31 12.36 -27.77
CA GLY A 93 -0.32 11.03 -27.68
C GLY A 93 -0.29 10.44 -26.26
N ALA A 94 0.86 10.51 -25.58
CA ALA A 94 1.01 10.02 -24.21
C ALA A 94 0.25 10.89 -23.19
N GLU A 95 0.21 12.21 -23.39
CA GLU A 95 -0.60 13.12 -22.58
C GLU A 95 -2.10 12.79 -22.69
N VAL A 96 -2.60 12.61 -23.92
CA VAL A 96 -3.99 12.24 -24.18
C VAL A 96 -4.33 10.89 -23.55
N LEU A 97 -3.43 9.90 -23.62
CA LEU A 97 -3.60 8.62 -22.92
C LEU A 97 -3.63 8.80 -21.40
N GLY A 98 -2.81 9.70 -20.84
CA GLY A 98 -2.87 10.06 -19.43
C GLY A 98 -4.21 10.66 -19.03
N GLN A 99 -4.74 11.58 -19.83
CA GLN A 99 -6.07 12.17 -19.61
C GLN A 99 -7.19 11.13 -19.74
N LEU A 100 -7.08 10.22 -20.71
CA LEU A 100 -8.00 9.09 -20.88
C LEU A 100 -8.00 8.22 -19.61
N LEU A 101 -6.84 7.83 -19.11
CA LEU A 101 -6.72 7.04 -17.88
C LEU A 101 -7.27 7.78 -16.67
N ALA A 102 -7.00 9.08 -16.51
CA ALA A 102 -7.50 9.85 -15.38
C ALA A 102 -9.03 9.90 -15.32
N GLN A 103 -9.69 9.92 -16.49
CA GLN A 103 -11.12 10.11 -16.60
C GLN A 103 -11.91 8.81 -16.74
N ASN A 104 -11.33 7.77 -17.34
CA ASN A 104 -12.01 6.52 -17.59
C ASN A 104 -12.12 5.66 -16.31
N LYS A 105 -13.33 5.14 -16.05
CA LYS A 105 -13.66 4.32 -14.86
C LYS A 105 -14.10 2.89 -15.19
N THR A 106 -14.05 2.50 -16.46
CA THR A 106 -14.65 1.26 -16.98
C THR A 106 -13.59 0.29 -17.50
N LEU A 107 -12.51 0.82 -18.05
CA LEU A 107 -11.42 0.08 -18.65
C LEU A 107 -10.63 -0.69 -17.58
N ARG A 108 -10.54 -2.00 -17.76
CA ARG A 108 -9.89 -2.96 -16.86
C ARG A 108 -8.51 -3.38 -17.40
N ARG A 109 -8.39 -3.54 -18.71
CA ARG A 109 -7.16 -3.97 -19.38
C ARG A 109 -6.77 -3.01 -20.50
N LEU A 110 -5.54 -2.49 -20.44
CA LEU A 110 -4.95 -1.64 -21.47
C LEU A 110 -3.66 -2.26 -21.99
N VAL A 111 -3.58 -2.47 -23.29
CA VAL A 111 -2.37 -2.98 -23.96
C VAL A 111 -1.76 -1.89 -24.82
N LEU A 112 -0.52 -1.53 -24.53
CA LEU A 112 0.23 -0.43 -25.16
C LEU A 112 1.59 -0.91 -25.67
N GLU A 113 1.73 -2.18 -26.06
CA GLU A 113 2.99 -2.72 -26.54
C GLU A 113 3.54 -1.94 -27.76
N TRP A 114 4.86 -1.75 -27.86
CA TRP A 114 5.53 -1.11 -29.01
C TRP A 114 5.15 0.36 -29.30
N ASN A 115 4.80 1.17 -28.29
CA ASN A 115 4.46 2.59 -28.49
C ASN A 115 5.57 3.59 -28.15
N ALA A 116 6.75 3.13 -27.74
CA ALA A 116 7.90 3.98 -27.39
C ALA A 116 7.57 5.13 -26.40
N LEU A 117 6.61 4.93 -25.50
CA LEU A 117 6.14 5.97 -24.56
C LEU A 117 7.25 6.52 -23.65
N GLY A 118 8.25 5.69 -23.35
CA GLY A 118 9.37 6.00 -22.48
C GLY A 118 10.47 6.88 -23.08
N VAL A 119 10.38 7.24 -24.38
CA VAL A 119 11.32 8.19 -25.02
C VAL A 119 11.10 9.62 -24.52
N TRP A 120 9.89 9.95 -24.07
CA TRP A 120 9.48 11.29 -23.68
C TRP A 120 9.14 11.36 -22.20
N ASP A 121 10.14 11.67 -21.36
CA ASP A 121 10.01 11.63 -19.90
C ASP A 121 8.85 12.50 -19.36
N GLU A 122 8.66 13.70 -19.92
CA GLU A 122 7.58 14.63 -19.51
C GLU A 122 6.19 14.07 -19.82
N ALA A 123 6.00 13.54 -21.02
CA ALA A 123 4.72 12.99 -21.46
C ALA A 123 4.40 11.68 -20.73
N PHE A 124 5.42 10.85 -20.47
CA PHE A 124 5.27 9.64 -19.67
C PHE A 124 4.93 9.96 -18.20
N SER A 125 5.43 11.08 -17.66
CA SER A 125 5.05 11.56 -16.33
C SER A 125 3.57 11.93 -16.26
N LEU A 126 3.03 12.59 -17.30
CA LEU A 126 1.60 12.88 -17.41
C LEU A 126 0.77 11.60 -17.50
N PHE A 127 1.23 10.61 -18.29
CA PHE A 127 0.59 9.29 -18.33
C PHE A 127 0.55 8.62 -16.94
N CYS A 128 1.67 8.65 -16.21
CA CYS A 128 1.75 8.14 -14.84
C CYS A 128 0.83 8.91 -13.88
N SER A 129 0.67 10.22 -14.06
CA SER A 129 -0.25 11.02 -13.25
C SER A 129 -1.71 10.60 -13.46
N GLY A 130 -2.10 10.28 -14.70
CA GLY A 130 -3.41 9.71 -15.00
C GLY A 130 -3.62 8.34 -14.39
N LEU A 131 -2.58 7.50 -14.38
CA LEU A 131 -2.61 6.19 -13.72
C LEU A 131 -2.84 6.30 -12.21
N VAL A 132 -2.30 7.32 -11.53
CA VAL A 132 -2.54 7.56 -10.09
C VAL A 132 -4.02 7.82 -9.79
N SER A 133 -4.69 8.59 -10.65
CA SER A 133 -6.11 8.93 -10.49
C SER A 133 -7.05 7.80 -10.91
N ASN A 134 -6.57 6.84 -11.70
CA ASN A 134 -7.40 5.77 -12.22
C ASN A 134 -7.73 4.73 -11.13
N CYS A 135 -9.02 4.48 -10.93
CA CYS A 135 -9.53 3.52 -9.94
C CYS A 135 -10.16 2.25 -10.57
N ALA A 136 -9.96 2.03 -11.87
CA ALA A 136 -10.63 0.99 -12.63
C ALA A 136 -9.68 -0.02 -13.30
N LEU A 137 -8.51 0.43 -13.72
CA LEU A 137 -7.54 -0.36 -14.46
C LEU A 137 -6.90 -1.40 -13.54
N THR A 138 -6.98 -2.66 -13.93
CA THR A 138 -6.41 -3.79 -13.19
C THR A 138 -5.21 -4.40 -13.90
N GLN A 139 -5.12 -4.25 -15.23
CA GLN A 139 -4.10 -4.89 -16.06
C GLN A 139 -3.54 -3.88 -17.06
N LEU A 140 -2.23 -3.68 -17.03
CA LEU A 140 -1.52 -2.74 -17.91
C LEU A 140 -0.33 -3.43 -18.54
N ASP A 141 -0.25 -3.38 -19.87
CA ASP A 141 0.86 -3.92 -20.64
C ASP A 141 1.61 -2.79 -21.35
N LEU A 142 2.85 -2.59 -20.92
CA LEU A 142 3.80 -1.58 -21.41
C LEU A 142 5.06 -2.24 -21.96
N ARG A 143 4.95 -3.46 -22.47
CA ARG A 143 6.07 -4.15 -23.11
C ARG A 143 6.67 -3.34 -24.26
N ASN A 144 8.00 -3.35 -24.33
CA ASN A 144 8.77 -2.65 -25.35
C ASN A 144 8.34 -1.20 -25.65
N ASN A 145 8.26 -0.38 -24.60
CA ASN A 145 7.93 1.03 -24.68
C ASN A 145 9.15 1.95 -24.50
N GLN A 146 10.37 1.41 -24.58
CA GLN A 146 11.62 2.16 -24.36
C GLN A 146 11.66 2.92 -23.03
N ILE A 147 11.01 2.39 -21.98
CA ILE A 147 11.00 3.01 -20.65
C ILE A 147 12.40 2.95 -20.05
N ASN A 148 12.98 4.13 -19.81
CA ASN A 148 14.29 4.31 -19.19
C ASN A 148 14.20 4.25 -17.64
N HIS A 149 15.34 4.36 -16.96
CA HIS A 149 15.40 4.38 -15.50
C HIS A 149 14.66 5.56 -14.84
N HIS A 150 14.60 6.74 -15.49
CA HIS A 150 13.84 7.89 -15.01
C HIS A 150 12.33 7.64 -15.09
N GLY A 151 11.83 7.21 -16.25
CA GLY A 151 10.44 6.81 -16.44
C GLY A 151 10.01 5.72 -15.45
N ALA A 152 10.85 4.71 -15.23
CA ALA A 152 10.58 3.68 -14.22
C ALA A 152 10.47 4.23 -12.79
N SER A 153 11.25 5.25 -12.43
CA SER A 153 11.14 5.92 -11.13
C SER A 153 9.82 6.67 -10.98
N VAL A 154 9.37 7.36 -12.04
CA VAL A 154 8.08 8.05 -12.06
C VAL A 154 6.92 7.05 -11.99
N LEU A 155 7.00 5.95 -12.73
CA LEU A 155 6.02 4.86 -12.67
C LEU A 155 5.98 4.25 -11.26
N ALA A 156 7.13 4.00 -10.64
CA ALA A 156 7.20 3.51 -9.26
C ALA A 156 6.47 4.43 -8.26
N LEU A 157 6.67 5.75 -8.38
CA LEU A 157 5.95 6.75 -7.58
C LEU A 157 4.43 6.70 -7.82
N ALA A 158 4.00 6.51 -9.06
CA ALA A 158 2.59 6.37 -9.39
C ALA A 158 1.99 5.09 -8.78
N LEU A 159 2.71 3.96 -8.86
CA LEU A 159 2.28 2.69 -8.29
C LEU A 159 2.18 2.73 -6.77
N LYS A 160 3.01 3.52 -6.05
CA LYS A 160 2.85 3.68 -4.60
C LYS A 160 1.46 4.21 -4.22
N ARG A 161 0.83 5.00 -5.08
CA ARG A 161 -0.48 5.63 -4.84
C ARG A 161 -1.64 4.89 -5.48
N ASN A 162 -1.41 4.23 -6.62
CA ASN A 162 -2.42 3.42 -7.27
C ASN A 162 -2.68 2.12 -6.47
N SER A 163 -3.93 1.83 -6.14
CA SER A 163 -4.33 0.66 -5.34
C SER A 163 -5.18 -0.36 -6.12
N THR A 164 -5.34 -0.16 -7.43
CA THR A 164 -6.29 -0.90 -8.28
C THR A 164 -5.58 -1.77 -9.31
N LEU A 165 -4.38 -1.37 -9.74
CA LEU A 165 -3.58 -2.14 -10.67
C LEU A 165 -3.05 -3.42 -10.00
N GLU A 166 -3.32 -4.56 -10.64
CA GLU A 166 -2.97 -5.89 -10.15
C GLU A 166 -1.88 -6.56 -10.99
N VAL A 167 -1.91 -6.34 -12.31
CA VAL A 167 -0.97 -6.94 -13.27
C VAL A 167 -0.31 -5.83 -14.08
N LEU A 168 1.02 -5.84 -14.09
CA LEU A 168 1.83 -4.90 -14.86
C LEU A 168 2.90 -5.65 -15.63
N ASP A 169 2.94 -5.45 -16.95
CA ASP A 169 3.97 -6.00 -17.82
C ASP A 169 4.89 -4.90 -18.34
N LEU A 170 6.17 -4.99 -18.00
CA LEU A 170 7.22 -4.06 -18.41
C LEU A 170 8.34 -4.77 -19.19
N ARG A 171 8.12 -5.98 -19.72
CA ARG A 171 9.19 -6.72 -20.42
C ARG A 171 9.78 -5.93 -21.59
N TRP A 172 11.06 -6.18 -21.85
CA TRP A 172 11.81 -5.57 -22.95
C TRP A 172 11.83 -4.04 -22.95
N ASN A 173 12.00 -3.41 -21.77
CA ASN A 173 12.29 -1.97 -21.65
C ASN A 173 13.75 -1.75 -21.22
N ASN A 174 14.16 -0.49 -20.99
CA ASN A 174 15.53 -0.13 -20.58
C ASN A 174 15.56 0.44 -19.14
N ILE A 175 14.88 -0.23 -18.22
CA ILE A 175 14.68 0.21 -16.83
C ILE A 175 16.00 0.28 -16.05
N GLY A 176 16.88 -0.71 -16.23
CA GLY A 176 18.17 -0.81 -15.55
C GLY A 176 18.07 -0.99 -14.02
N LEU A 177 19.23 -1.04 -13.35
CA LEU A 177 19.31 -1.27 -11.91
C LEU A 177 18.59 -0.19 -11.08
N LEU A 178 18.75 1.09 -11.44
CA LEU A 178 18.14 2.20 -10.69
C LEU A 178 16.61 2.13 -10.73
N GLY A 179 16.04 1.94 -11.93
CA GLY A 179 14.59 1.78 -12.05
C GLY A 179 14.07 0.53 -11.36
N GLY A 180 14.80 -0.59 -11.41
CA GLY A 180 14.47 -1.81 -10.68
C GLY A 180 14.41 -1.61 -9.16
N ARG A 181 15.32 -0.80 -8.59
CA ARG A 181 15.29 -0.43 -7.16
C ARG A 181 14.08 0.43 -6.82
N SER A 182 13.76 1.43 -7.65
CA SER A 182 12.58 2.28 -7.46
C SER A 182 11.30 1.44 -7.46
N MET A 183 11.17 0.50 -8.40
CA MET A 183 10.02 -0.42 -8.48
C MET A 183 9.92 -1.30 -7.23
N LEU A 184 11.04 -1.79 -6.70
CA LEU A 184 11.05 -2.58 -5.47
C LEU A 184 10.58 -1.77 -4.27
N GLU A 185 11.04 -0.53 -4.13
CA GLU A 185 10.59 0.38 -3.06
C GLU A 185 9.11 0.73 -3.19
N ALA A 186 8.59 0.82 -4.42
CA ALA A 186 7.17 1.02 -4.65
C ALA A 186 6.33 -0.19 -4.20
N LEU A 187 6.76 -1.41 -4.54
CA LEU A 187 6.07 -2.64 -4.14
C LEU A 187 6.08 -2.90 -2.63
N GLN A 188 7.01 -2.33 -1.87
CA GLN A 188 6.96 -2.39 -0.40
C GLN A 188 5.75 -1.66 0.17
N ASN A 189 5.28 -0.60 -0.52
CA ASN A 189 4.13 0.20 -0.10
C ASN A 189 2.84 -0.21 -0.83
N ASN A 190 2.96 -0.59 -2.10
CA ASN A 190 1.84 -1.04 -2.90
C ASN A 190 1.46 -2.49 -2.55
N LYS A 191 0.17 -2.66 -2.23
CA LYS A 191 -0.42 -3.92 -1.80
C LYS A 191 -1.31 -4.60 -2.85
N SER A 192 -1.53 -3.94 -3.99
CA SER A 192 -2.46 -4.34 -5.05
C SER A 192 -1.80 -5.16 -6.15
N ILE A 193 -0.54 -4.85 -6.49
CA ILE A 193 0.18 -5.55 -7.56
C ILE A 193 0.51 -6.96 -7.11
N VAL A 194 0.04 -7.93 -7.90
CA VAL A 194 0.24 -9.36 -7.66
C VAL A 194 1.09 -10.01 -8.74
N GLN A 195 1.14 -9.42 -9.93
CA GLN A 195 2.00 -9.89 -11.01
C GLN A 195 2.73 -8.70 -11.64
N LEU A 196 4.05 -8.77 -11.64
CA LEU A 196 4.94 -7.79 -12.26
C LEU A 196 5.97 -8.51 -13.12
N GLU A 197 5.91 -8.31 -14.44
CA GLU A 197 6.84 -8.91 -15.39
C GLU A 197 7.89 -7.88 -15.81
N MET A 198 9.17 -8.13 -15.52
CA MET A 198 10.28 -7.22 -15.89
C MET A 198 11.44 -7.91 -16.60
N ALA A 199 11.20 -9.06 -17.23
CA ALA A 199 12.22 -9.73 -18.05
C ALA A 199 12.74 -8.83 -19.18
N GLY A 200 14.04 -8.92 -19.49
CA GLY A 200 14.65 -8.16 -20.59
C GLY A 200 14.91 -6.66 -20.31
N ASN A 201 15.03 -6.27 -19.04
CA ASN A 201 15.20 -4.86 -18.62
C ASN A 201 16.61 -4.47 -18.13
N ASN A 202 17.61 -5.33 -18.33
CA ASN A 202 18.97 -5.16 -17.78
C ASN A 202 18.99 -4.93 -16.26
N ILE A 203 18.10 -5.59 -15.53
CA ILE A 203 18.00 -5.55 -14.06
C ILE A 203 18.80 -6.73 -13.50
N PRO A 204 19.67 -6.53 -12.48
CA PRO A 204 20.39 -7.63 -11.86
C PRO A 204 19.46 -8.68 -11.24
N SER A 205 19.86 -9.95 -11.32
CA SER A 205 19.09 -11.11 -10.86
C SER A 205 18.61 -11.00 -9.41
N ASP A 206 19.42 -10.42 -8.54
CA ASP A 206 19.08 -10.27 -7.12
C ASP A 206 17.91 -9.31 -6.92
N THR A 207 17.83 -8.26 -7.75
CA THR A 207 16.74 -7.29 -7.68
C THR A 207 15.45 -7.92 -8.23
N LEU A 208 15.55 -8.67 -9.35
CA LEU A 208 14.42 -9.42 -9.90
C LEU A 208 13.83 -10.43 -8.91
N LYS A 209 14.69 -11.23 -8.25
CA LYS A 209 14.23 -12.16 -7.20
C LYS A 209 13.52 -11.46 -6.05
N ALA A 210 14.03 -10.29 -5.62
CA ALA A 210 13.40 -9.52 -4.56
C ALA A 210 12.01 -8.98 -4.98
N LEU A 211 11.87 -8.56 -6.24
CA LEU A 211 10.59 -8.12 -6.82
C LEU A 211 9.59 -9.28 -6.91
N GLU A 212 10.03 -10.43 -7.41
CA GLU A 212 9.22 -11.67 -7.47
C GLU A 212 8.73 -12.06 -6.07
N GLN A 213 9.63 -12.04 -5.08
CA GLN A 213 9.29 -12.30 -3.69
C GLN A 213 8.23 -11.31 -3.17
N ALA A 214 8.39 -10.01 -3.43
CA ALA A 214 7.44 -8.99 -3.02
C ALA A 214 6.05 -9.20 -3.65
N THR A 215 6.00 -9.51 -4.95
CA THR A 215 4.74 -9.84 -5.63
C THR A 215 4.12 -11.15 -5.13
N GLY A 216 4.93 -12.15 -4.78
CA GLY A 216 4.49 -13.40 -4.15
C GLY A 216 3.81 -13.14 -2.81
N HIS A 217 4.41 -12.31 -1.95
CA HIS A 217 3.80 -11.92 -0.67
C HIS A 217 2.45 -11.22 -0.87
N ASN A 218 2.34 -10.34 -1.88
CA ASN A 218 1.06 -9.70 -2.21
C ASN A 218 0.02 -10.73 -2.70
N SER A 219 0.43 -11.72 -3.50
CA SER A 219 -0.41 -12.83 -3.95
C SER A 219 -0.95 -13.66 -2.78
N ASP A 220 -0.05 -14.08 -1.89
CA ASP A 220 -0.37 -14.91 -0.72
C ASP A 220 -1.29 -14.18 0.26
N ARG A 221 -1.05 -12.87 0.47
CA ARG A 221 -1.95 -12.05 1.27
C ARG A 221 -3.34 -11.99 0.62
N ARG A 222 -3.41 -11.83 -0.70
CA ARG A 222 -4.69 -11.75 -1.43
C ARG A 222 -5.46 -13.07 -1.39
N SER A 223 -4.78 -14.20 -1.54
CA SER A 223 -5.41 -15.53 -1.45
C SER A 223 -5.95 -15.78 -0.04
N THR A 224 -5.16 -15.48 0.99
CA THR A 224 -5.55 -15.61 2.41
C THR A 224 -6.77 -14.74 2.74
N LEU A 225 -6.79 -13.49 2.27
CA LEU A 225 -7.94 -12.59 2.46
C LEU A 225 -9.19 -13.08 1.73
N ARG A 226 -9.06 -13.58 0.50
CA ARG A 226 -10.19 -14.16 -0.25
C ARG A 226 -10.76 -15.39 0.45
N GLU A 227 -9.90 -16.25 0.98
CA GLU A 227 -10.30 -17.45 1.69
C GLU A 227 -11.01 -17.10 3.01
N SER A 228 -10.45 -16.17 3.79
CA SER A 228 -11.09 -15.63 5.01
C SER A 228 -12.47 -15.04 4.71
N ARG A 229 -12.60 -14.20 3.67
CA ARG A 229 -13.88 -13.61 3.26
C ARG A 229 -14.90 -14.67 2.83
N SER A 230 -14.45 -15.71 2.13
CA SER A 230 -15.31 -16.82 1.70
C SER A 230 -15.82 -17.61 2.90
N ARG A 231 -14.95 -17.92 3.87
CA ARG A 231 -15.32 -18.56 5.15
C ARG A 231 -16.36 -17.71 5.90
N THR A 232 -16.13 -16.41 6.04
CA THR A 232 -17.08 -15.49 6.69
C THR A 232 -18.43 -15.45 5.98
N GLN A 233 -18.45 -15.50 4.64
CA GLN A 233 -19.68 -15.51 3.86
C GLN A 233 -20.47 -16.82 4.03
N VAL A 234 -19.78 -17.97 4.06
CA VAL A 234 -20.40 -19.27 4.34
C VAL A 234 -21.01 -19.28 5.74
N LEU A 235 -20.23 -18.89 6.75
CA LEU A 235 -20.69 -18.79 8.14
C LEU A 235 -21.90 -17.85 8.28
N SER A 236 -21.88 -16.71 7.57
CA SER A 236 -23.01 -15.77 7.58
C SER A 236 -24.27 -16.36 6.96
N LYS A 237 -24.14 -17.10 5.85
CA LYS A 237 -25.26 -17.81 5.22
C LYS A 237 -25.81 -18.90 6.13
N GLU A 238 -24.96 -19.70 6.77
CA GLU A 238 -25.37 -20.74 7.74
C GLU A 238 -26.11 -20.14 8.94
N ILE A 239 -25.62 -19.02 9.49
CA ILE A 239 -26.30 -18.30 10.57
C ILE A 239 -27.68 -17.82 10.12
N GLN A 240 -27.80 -17.30 8.89
CA GLN A 240 -29.07 -16.82 8.34
C GLN A 240 -30.06 -17.98 8.11
N THR A 241 -29.61 -19.11 7.55
CA THR A 241 -30.47 -20.30 7.36
C THR A 241 -30.92 -20.86 8.70
N LEU A 242 -30.03 -20.95 9.70
CA LEU A 242 -30.38 -21.38 11.05
C LEU A 242 -31.38 -20.42 11.71
N LYS A 243 -31.27 -19.12 11.46
CA LYS A 243 -32.20 -18.11 11.97
C LYS A 243 -33.58 -18.23 11.33
N GLU A 244 -33.65 -18.47 10.03
CA GLU A 244 -34.91 -18.66 9.28
C GLU A 244 -35.59 -19.98 9.65
N GLU A 245 -34.84 -21.07 9.76
CA GLU A 245 -35.34 -22.38 10.19
C GLU A 245 -35.87 -22.32 11.63
N LYS A 246 -35.16 -21.62 12.52
CA LYS A 246 -35.61 -21.37 13.89
C LYS A 246 -36.86 -20.48 13.94
N GLY A 247 -36.97 -19.47 13.05
CA GLY A 247 -38.18 -18.65 12.92
C GLY A 247 -39.40 -19.47 12.47
N ARG A 248 -39.21 -20.42 11.55
CA ARG A 248 -40.26 -21.38 11.15
C ARG A 248 -40.63 -22.35 12.28
N GLN A 249 -39.65 -22.83 13.04
CA GLN A 249 -39.93 -23.66 14.21
C GLN A 249 -40.71 -22.90 15.28
N VAL A 250 -40.35 -21.67 15.63
CA VAL A 250 -41.08 -20.87 16.63
C VAL A 250 -42.51 -20.57 16.18
N THR A 251 -42.72 -20.27 14.90
CA THR A 251 -44.08 -20.05 14.35
C THR A 251 -44.91 -21.33 14.28
N SER A 252 -44.30 -22.49 13.99
CA SER A 252 -44.99 -23.79 14.06
C SER A 252 -45.36 -24.17 15.51
N HIS A 253 -44.47 -23.94 16.47
CA HIS A 253 -44.69 -24.27 17.88
C HIS A 253 -45.73 -23.33 18.53
N SER A 254 -45.79 -22.06 18.10
CA SER A 254 -46.85 -21.13 18.50
C SER A 254 -48.23 -21.59 18.01
N ARG A 255 -48.32 -22.14 16.79
CA ARG A 255 -49.59 -22.67 16.24
C ARG A 255 -50.06 -23.95 16.95
N THR A 256 -49.14 -24.77 17.47
CA THR A 256 -49.49 -25.97 18.25
C THR A 256 -49.79 -25.66 19.73
N ALA A 257 -49.26 -24.56 20.27
CA ALA A 257 -49.50 -24.12 21.64
C ALA A 257 -50.94 -23.61 21.87
N ASP A 258 -51.59 -23.08 20.83
CA ASP A 258 -53.01 -22.69 20.91
C ASP A 258 -53.97 -23.89 21.00
N THR A 259 -53.49 -25.13 20.80
CA THR A 259 -54.36 -26.32 20.72
C THR A 259 -54.35 -27.26 21.94
N THR A 260 -53.36 -27.25 22.83
CA THR A 260 -53.33 -28.20 23.98
C THR A 260 -52.54 -27.69 25.19
N GLY A 261 -53.23 -27.35 26.28
CA GLY A 261 -52.68 -26.76 27.51
C GLY A 261 -52.02 -27.70 28.53
N GLN A 262 -51.60 -28.92 28.17
CA GLN A 262 -51.08 -29.91 29.14
C GLN A 262 -49.60 -30.32 28.97
N SER A 263 -48.88 -29.87 27.95
CA SER A 263 -47.45 -30.25 27.72
C SER A 263 -46.42 -29.18 28.14
N THR A 264 -46.86 -28.06 28.69
CA THR A 264 -46.06 -26.84 28.83
C THR A 264 -44.83 -26.97 29.75
N SER A 265 -44.89 -27.75 30.82
CA SER A 265 -43.77 -27.92 31.77
C SER A 265 -42.61 -28.75 31.18
N SER A 266 -42.92 -29.88 30.54
CA SER A 266 -41.92 -30.75 29.91
C SER A 266 -41.27 -30.10 28.68
N GLN A 267 -42.03 -29.29 27.94
CA GLN A 267 -41.54 -28.53 26.79
C GLN A 267 -40.65 -27.34 27.20
N ILE A 268 -40.92 -26.68 28.32
CA ILE A 268 -40.04 -25.64 28.85
C ILE A 268 -38.67 -26.23 29.23
N GLY A 269 -38.65 -27.40 29.88
CA GLY A 269 -37.39 -28.10 30.21
C GLY A 269 -36.54 -28.43 28.97
N GLN A 270 -37.16 -28.99 27.93
CA GLN A 270 -36.48 -29.30 26.67
C GLN A 270 -35.99 -28.05 25.92
N LEU A 271 -36.74 -26.95 25.98
CA LEU A 271 -36.33 -25.66 25.42
C LEU A 271 -35.14 -25.06 26.18
N GLN A 272 -35.06 -25.25 27.50
CA GLN A 272 -33.98 -24.76 28.33
C GLN A 272 -32.68 -25.54 28.09
N GLU A 273 -32.79 -26.85 27.89
CA GLU A 273 -31.67 -27.73 27.55
C GLU A 273 -31.12 -27.42 26.15
N ALA A 274 -32.00 -27.28 25.15
CA ALA A 274 -31.62 -26.85 23.80
C ALA A 274 -31.06 -25.42 23.76
N LEU A 275 -31.49 -24.52 24.66
CA LEU A 275 -30.91 -23.19 24.81
C LEU A 275 -29.50 -23.26 25.40
N ASN A 276 -29.27 -24.13 26.38
CA ASN A 276 -27.96 -24.33 27.01
C ASN A 276 -26.95 -24.96 26.03
N GLU A 277 -27.37 -25.96 25.25
CA GLU A 277 -26.55 -26.53 24.17
C GLU A 277 -26.20 -25.47 23.11
N ARG A 278 -27.17 -24.63 22.73
CA ARG A 278 -26.93 -23.52 21.78
C ARG A 278 -25.99 -22.45 22.35
N LYS A 279 -26.07 -22.15 23.65
CA LYS A 279 -25.16 -21.21 24.32
C LYS A 279 -23.74 -21.76 24.35
N SER A 280 -23.59 -23.07 24.56
CA SER A 280 -22.31 -23.79 24.47
C SER A 280 -21.71 -23.75 23.06
N ALA A 281 -22.50 -23.99 22.01
CA ALA A 281 -22.05 -23.94 20.62
C ALA A 281 -21.57 -22.54 20.21
N VAL A 282 -22.29 -21.48 20.62
CA VAL A 282 -21.89 -20.09 20.37
C VAL A 282 -20.59 -19.75 21.09
N ASN A 283 -20.41 -20.20 22.33
CA ASN A 283 -19.16 -20.01 23.07
C ASN A 283 -17.97 -20.74 22.40
N SER A 284 -18.18 -21.95 21.88
CA SER A 284 -17.16 -22.69 21.13
C SER A 284 -16.74 -21.98 19.83
N LEU A 285 -17.70 -21.46 19.07
CA LEU A 285 -17.43 -20.70 17.85
C LEU A 285 -16.72 -19.36 18.14
N THR A 286 -17.09 -18.71 19.25
CA THR A 286 -16.44 -17.47 19.70
C THR A 286 -14.98 -17.72 20.10
N ALA A 287 -14.70 -18.83 20.78
CA ALA A 287 -13.34 -19.25 21.11
C ALA A 287 -12.51 -19.56 19.85
N LYS A 288 -13.10 -20.22 18.84
CA LYS A 288 -12.45 -20.47 17.55
C LYS A 288 -12.13 -19.16 16.80
N LEU A 289 -13.04 -18.18 16.83
CA LEU A 289 -12.80 -16.87 16.23
C LEU A 289 -11.62 -16.15 16.90
N GLN A 290 -11.59 -16.12 18.23
CA GLN A 290 -10.48 -15.54 18.99
C GLN A 290 -9.14 -16.22 18.71
N MET A 291 -9.12 -17.55 18.56
CA MET A 291 -7.90 -18.27 18.17
C MET A 291 -7.43 -17.89 16.76
N THR A 292 -8.36 -17.71 15.81
CA THR A 292 -8.00 -17.27 14.45
C THR A 292 -7.49 -15.83 14.41
N GLU A 293 -8.07 -14.94 15.21
CA GLU A 293 -7.60 -13.55 15.36
C GLU A 293 -6.20 -13.50 15.99
N ALA A 294 -5.94 -14.32 17.01
CA ALA A 294 -4.61 -14.44 17.62
C ALA A 294 -3.55 -14.99 16.63
N ALA A 295 -3.92 -15.97 15.79
CA ALA A 295 -3.04 -16.49 14.75
C ALA A 295 -2.71 -15.43 13.69
N LEU A 296 -3.68 -14.60 13.33
CA LEU A 296 -3.48 -13.47 12.40
C LEU A 296 -2.52 -12.43 13.00
N ALA A 297 -2.72 -12.04 14.27
CA ALA A 297 -1.84 -11.11 14.97
C ALA A 297 -0.40 -11.63 15.04
N LEU A 298 -0.21 -12.92 15.32
CA LEU A 298 1.11 -13.57 15.30
C LEU A 298 1.76 -13.56 13.90
N SER A 299 0.97 -13.74 12.84
CA SER A 299 1.46 -13.65 11.47
C SER A 299 1.87 -12.22 11.09
N GLU A 300 1.12 -11.21 11.53
CA GLU A 300 1.44 -9.80 11.33
C GLU A 300 2.71 -9.41 12.09
N GLN A 301 2.86 -9.87 13.33
CA GLN A 301 4.07 -9.67 14.12
C GLN A 301 5.29 -10.34 13.48
N LYS A 302 5.16 -11.58 12.95
CA LYS A 302 6.26 -12.22 12.20
C LYS A 302 6.67 -11.42 10.96
N ASN A 303 5.72 -10.84 10.23
CA ASN A 303 6.01 -9.99 9.08
C ASN A 303 6.71 -8.68 9.49
N GLN A 304 6.31 -8.08 10.62
CA GLN A 304 7.00 -6.90 11.18
C GLN A 304 8.43 -7.24 11.58
N ASN A 305 8.64 -8.33 12.33
CA ASN A 305 9.97 -8.79 12.74
C ASN A 305 10.86 -9.11 11.55
N MET A 306 10.32 -9.74 10.50
CA MET A 306 11.05 -9.97 9.25
C MET A 306 11.43 -8.65 8.55
N GLY A 307 10.52 -7.66 8.56
CA GLY A 307 10.79 -6.32 8.04
C GLY A 307 11.91 -5.59 8.78
N GLU A 308 11.97 -5.71 10.10
CA GLU A 308 13.06 -5.16 10.92
C GLU A 308 14.39 -5.87 10.64
N LEU A 309 14.38 -7.21 10.51
CA LEU A 309 15.58 -7.98 10.21
C LEU A 309 16.17 -7.61 8.84
N LEU A 310 15.30 -7.45 7.84
CA LEU A 310 15.69 -6.97 6.51
C LEU A 310 16.25 -5.55 6.54
N SER A 311 15.72 -4.68 7.41
CA SER A 311 16.22 -3.31 7.59
C SER A 311 17.59 -3.29 8.24
N ARG A 312 17.83 -4.13 9.25
CA ARG A 312 19.14 -4.32 9.89
C ARG A 312 20.18 -4.87 8.92
N LEU A 313 19.84 -5.89 8.14
CA LEU A 313 20.73 -6.46 7.12
C LEU A 313 21.06 -5.45 6.01
N LYS A 314 20.11 -4.59 5.62
CA LYS A 314 20.37 -3.48 4.69
C LYS A 314 21.34 -2.47 5.28
N ALA A 315 21.14 -2.05 6.53
CA ALA A 315 22.03 -1.11 7.21
C ALA A 315 23.46 -1.66 7.37
N GLU A 316 23.59 -2.94 7.71
CA GLU A 316 24.89 -3.61 7.83
C GLU A 316 25.62 -3.69 6.48
N LYS A 317 24.90 -4.01 5.39
CA LYS A 317 25.46 -4.05 4.03
C LYS A 317 25.87 -2.65 3.52
N GLU A 318 25.11 -1.61 3.87
CA GLU A 318 25.47 -0.21 3.57
C GLU A 318 26.74 0.19 4.33
N GLY A 319 26.83 -0.16 5.62
CA GLY A 319 28.01 0.08 6.45
C GLY A 319 29.28 -0.61 5.92
N GLN A 320 29.18 -1.88 5.52
CA GLN A 320 30.29 -2.60 4.90
C GLN A 320 30.75 -1.95 3.57
N ARG A 321 29.81 -1.43 2.76
CA ARG A 321 30.14 -0.71 1.51
C ARG A 321 30.85 0.61 1.77
N GLU A 322 30.40 1.37 2.77
CA GLU A 322 31.06 2.61 3.16
C GLU A 322 32.48 2.36 3.68
N GLN A 323 32.67 1.29 4.46
CA GLN A 323 33.97 0.89 4.98
C GLN A 323 34.94 0.54 3.84
N HIS A 324 34.51 -0.33 2.92
CA HIS A 324 35.30 -0.67 1.72
C HIS A 324 35.57 0.54 0.80
N SER A 325 34.65 1.50 0.73
CA SER A 325 34.86 2.76 -0.01
C SER A 325 35.94 3.63 0.64
N LYS A 326 35.93 3.73 1.98
CA LYS A 326 36.93 4.52 2.74
C LYS A 326 38.32 3.88 2.66
N GLU A 327 38.41 2.55 2.72
CA GLU A 327 39.66 1.82 2.53
C GLU A 327 40.25 2.06 1.14
N ARG A 328 39.45 1.94 0.07
CA ARG A 328 39.92 2.21 -1.30
C ARG A 328 40.38 3.66 -1.53
N LYS A 329 39.78 4.63 -0.85
CA LYS A 329 40.20 6.04 -0.91
C LYS A 329 41.53 6.26 -0.20
N LYS A 330 41.74 5.66 0.98
CA LYS A 330 43.02 5.69 1.69
C LYS A 330 44.14 5.02 0.89
N GLU A 331 43.84 3.92 0.20
CA GLU A 331 44.80 3.25 -0.71
C GLU A 331 45.18 4.13 -1.92
N HIS A 332 44.27 4.96 -2.43
CA HIS A 332 44.55 5.91 -3.52
C HIS A 332 45.33 7.16 -3.04
N GLU A 333 45.04 7.69 -1.84
CA GLU A 333 45.78 8.83 -1.27
C GLU A 333 47.25 8.49 -0.97
N VAL A 334 47.54 7.26 -0.54
CA VAL A 334 48.91 6.78 -0.31
C VAL A 334 49.71 6.63 -1.61
N GLN A 335 49.04 6.46 -2.76
CA GLN A 335 49.71 6.42 -4.07
C GLN A 335 49.97 7.81 -4.68
N SER A 336 49.24 8.85 -4.26
CA SER A 336 49.42 10.21 -4.79
C SER A 336 50.51 11.04 -4.10
N ASP A 337 50.88 10.74 -2.85
CA ASP A 337 51.92 11.47 -2.10
C ASP A 337 53.36 10.96 -2.33
N GLY A 338 53.53 9.95 -3.20
CA GLY A 338 54.81 9.33 -3.55
C GLY A 338 55.60 10.07 -4.63
N SER A 339 55.81 11.38 -4.50
CA SER A 339 56.75 12.13 -5.34
C SER A 339 57.43 13.17 -4.46
N PHE A 340 58.68 12.94 -4.03
CA PHE A 340 59.72 13.97 -4.05
C PHE A 340 61.12 13.38 -3.74
N THR A 341 62.06 13.97 -4.47
CA THR A 341 63.50 13.73 -4.65
C THR A 341 64.37 13.68 -3.40
N PHE A 342 65.45 12.87 -3.43
CA PHE A 342 66.60 13.01 -2.52
C PHE A 342 67.91 13.10 -3.29
N LYS A 343 68.68 14.17 -3.04
CA LYS A 343 70.07 14.38 -3.52
C LYS A 343 70.96 14.76 -2.32
N CYS A 344 72.18 14.21 -2.35
CA CYS A 344 73.20 14.09 -1.29
C CYS A 344 73.70 15.35 -0.58
N ARG A 345 74.23 15.16 0.65
CA ARG A 345 75.51 15.66 1.24
C ARG A 345 75.40 15.62 2.78
N SER A 346 76.41 15.49 3.64
CA SER A 346 77.78 14.97 3.70
C SER A 346 78.32 15.39 5.10
N VAL A 347 79.41 14.75 5.58
CA VAL A 347 80.39 15.23 6.61
C VAL A 347 80.21 14.73 8.07
N PRO A 348 81.32 14.45 8.80
CA PRO A 348 81.46 13.36 9.79
C PRO A 348 81.88 13.86 11.22
N PRO A 349 82.86 13.26 11.94
CA PRO A 349 82.68 12.45 13.16
C PRO A 349 83.36 13.06 14.40
N ILE A 350 83.32 12.39 15.58
CA ILE A 350 84.37 12.38 16.64
C ILE A 350 83.90 11.50 17.84
N GLU A 351 84.81 10.61 18.27
CA GLU A 351 85.23 10.13 19.62
C GLU A 351 84.22 10.15 20.80
N SER A 352 84.24 9.32 21.85
CA SER A 352 85.09 8.28 22.48
C SER A 352 84.16 7.61 23.53
N SER A 353 84.31 6.38 24.02
CA SER A 353 85.24 6.01 25.10
C SER A 353 84.83 4.68 25.79
N HIS A 354 85.85 3.87 26.15
CA HIS A 354 85.97 2.92 27.30
C HIS A 354 85.08 1.64 27.37
N SER A 355 85.52 0.44 27.82
CA SER A 355 86.72 0.00 28.58
C SER A 355 86.78 -1.56 28.70
N CYS A 356 88.00 -2.07 28.98
CA CYS A 356 88.41 -3.36 29.61
C CYS A 356 88.35 -4.68 28.80
N CYS A 357 89.32 -5.60 28.83
CA CYS A 357 90.64 -5.72 29.47
C CYS A 357 91.38 -6.94 28.87
N GLY A 358 92.73 -6.95 28.85
CA GLY A 358 93.54 -8.15 28.58
C GLY A 358 94.91 -7.91 27.95
N GLN A 359 95.92 -7.64 28.80
CA GLN A 359 97.35 -7.40 28.50
C GLN A 359 98.18 -8.68 28.19
N VAL A 360 99.48 -8.45 27.88
CA VAL A 360 100.71 -9.29 28.06
C VAL A 360 101.31 -9.72 26.70
N LEU A 361 102.57 -9.49 26.25
CA LEU A 361 103.88 -8.97 26.73
C LEU A 361 104.72 -8.57 25.47
N ALA A 362 105.46 -7.43 25.45
CA ALA A 362 106.93 -7.27 25.45
C ALA A 362 107.73 -8.15 24.43
N GLU A 363 108.77 -7.75 23.69
CA GLU A 363 109.65 -6.57 23.57
C GLU A 363 110.51 -6.77 22.29
N HIS A 364 111.05 -5.69 21.69
CA HIS A 364 112.06 -5.66 20.60
C HIS A 364 113.49 -5.92 21.14
N PRO A 365 114.55 -6.37 20.37
CA PRO A 365 115.27 -5.50 19.41
C PRO A 365 116.18 -6.12 18.27
N HIS A 366 116.45 -5.27 17.26
CA HIS A 366 117.64 -5.04 16.38
C HIS A 366 118.49 -6.11 15.62
N LEU A 367 118.73 -5.76 14.33
CA LEU A 367 119.97 -5.82 13.51
C LEU A 367 120.46 -7.12 12.80
N LYS A 368 120.45 -7.04 11.45
CA LYS A 368 121.33 -7.59 10.39
C LYS A 368 122.35 -8.69 10.76
N GLN A 369 122.43 -9.77 9.96
CA GLN A 369 123.51 -10.05 8.97
C GLN A 369 123.58 -11.52 8.50
N LYS A 370 123.38 -11.70 7.19
CA LYS A 370 123.98 -12.66 6.23
C LYS A 370 124.25 -14.15 6.61
N THR A 371 123.59 -14.98 5.77
CA THR A 371 124.08 -16.08 4.91
C THR A 371 124.21 -17.53 5.41
N LEU A 372 123.54 -18.37 4.60
CA LEU A 372 123.90 -19.72 4.11
C LEU A 372 123.65 -20.93 5.01
N HIS A 373 122.52 -21.62 4.79
CA HIS A 373 122.56 -23.02 4.28
C HIS A 373 121.19 -23.50 3.73
N SER A 374 121.19 -23.81 2.43
CA SER A 374 120.56 -25.00 1.80
C SER A 374 119.04 -25.14 1.65
N ILE A 375 118.56 -24.78 0.45
CA ILE A 375 117.76 -25.53 -0.57
C ILE A 375 117.03 -26.83 -0.11
N SER A 376 116.42 -26.85 1.07
CA SER A 376 115.41 -27.83 1.48
C SER A 376 114.31 -27.17 2.32
N PHE A 377 114.05 -25.89 2.07
CA PHE A 377 112.97 -25.14 2.70
C PHE A 377 112.08 -24.44 1.67
N CYS A 378 112.45 -24.42 0.38
CA CYS A 378 111.73 -23.68 -0.66
C CYS A 378 110.59 -24.45 -1.32
N VAL A 379 110.47 -25.76 -1.08
CA VAL A 379 109.33 -26.58 -1.57
C VAL A 379 108.23 -26.66 -0.51
N ASP A 380 108.58 -26.88 0.76
CA ASP A 380 107.62 -26.85 1.88
C ASP A 380 107.03 -25.46 2.15
N SER A 381 107.78 -24.38 1.89
CA SER A 381 107.24 -23.02 2.03
C SER A 381 106.31 -22.63 0.88
N SER A 382 106.44 -23.19 -0.33
CA SER A 382 105.55 -22.88 -1.45
C SER A 382 104.17 -23.54 -1.30
N GLU A 383 104.14 -24.83 -0.94
CA GLU A 383 102.88 -25.53 -0.66
C GLU A 383 102.19 -25.01 0.61
N GLN A 384 102.96 -24.66 1.65
CA GLN A 384 102.40 -23.99 2.84
C GLN A 384 101.90 -22.57 2.53
N GLN A 385 102.57 -21.80 1.66
CA GLN A 385 102.10 -20.46 1.27
C GLN A 385 100.80 -20.52 0.45
N GLU A 386 100.65 -21.52 -0.42
CA GLU A 386 99.41 -21.76 -1.17
C GLU A 386 98.27 -22.22 -0.25
N HIS A 387 98.55 -23.14 0.69
CA HIS A 387 97.56 -23.57 1.68
C HIS A 387 97.11 -22.43 2.62
N VAL A 388 98.04 -21.59 3.07
CA VAL A 388 97.75 -20.41 3.88
C VAL A 388 96.93 -19.40 3.07
N SER A 389 97.28 -19.16 1.81
CA SER A 389 96.51 -18.27 0.91
C SER A 389 95.08 -18.78 0.67
N SER A 390 94.91 -20.09 0.46
CA SER A 390 93.59 -20.71 0.31
C SER A 390 92.75 -20.62 1.59
N LEU A 391 93.39 -20.81 2.76
CA LEU A 391 92.72 -20.65 4.05
C LEU A 391 92.35 -19.18 4.32
N GLU A 392 93.21 -18.22 3.97
CA GLU A 392 92.91 -16.79 4.06
C GLU A 392 91.77 -16.37 3.13
N GLU A 393 91.67 -16.98 1.96
CA GLU A 393 90.59 -16.73 1.00
C GLU A 393 89.26 -17.33 1.49
N LYS A 394 89.28 -18.55 2.02
CA LYS A 394 88.12 -19.14 2.72
C LYS A 394 87.70 -18.32 3.94
N LEU A 395 88.66 -17.81 4.72
CA LEU A 395 88.40 -16.99 5.89
C LEU A 395 87.81 -15.61 5.49
N ARG A 396 88.25 -15.05 4.36
CA ARG A 396 87.63 -13.85 3.75
C ARG A 396 86.21 -14.12 3.26
N SER A 397 85.98 -15.25 2.58
CA SER A 397 84.63 -15.65 2.14
C SER A 397 83.68 -15.85 3.32
N VAL A 398 84.12 -16.54 4.37
CA VAL A 398 83.33 -16.74 5.59
C VAL A 398 83.04 -15.40 6.28
N ARG A 399 84.02 -14.49 6.38
CA ARG A 399 83.78 -13.13 6.91
C ARG A 399 82.77 -12.34 6.09
N SER A 400 82.83 -12.40 4.75
CA SER A 400 81.84 -11.75 3.88
C SER A 400 80.44 -12.31 4.11
N SER A 401 80.30 -13.64 4.15
CA SER A 401 79.01 -14.29 4.42
C SER A 401 78.45 -13.97 5.81
N LEU A 402 79.31 -13.87 6.83
CA LEU A 402 78.92 -13.47 8.19
C LEU A 402 78.41 -12.03 8.22
N GLN A 403 79.09 -11.14 7.49
CA GLN A 403 78.73 -9.72 7.40
C GLN A 403 77.40 -9.53 6.65
N GLU A 404 77.16 -10.32 5.60
CA GLU A 404 75.87 -10.38 4.89
C GLU A 404 74.75 -10.87 5.80
N VAL A 405 74.98 -11.97 6.55
CA VAL A 405 73.99 -12.50 7.50
C VAL A 405 73.72 -11.51 8.64
N GLN A 406 74.74 -10.81 9.15
CA GLN A 406 74.56 -9.74 10.15
C GLN A 406 73.74 -8.57 9.62
N LEU A 407 73.99 -8.14 8.38
CA LEU A 407 73.21 -7.10 7.74
C LEU A 407 71.75 -7.55 7.59
N HIS A 408 71.53 -8.76 7.10
CA HIS A 408 70.19 -9.32 6.92
C HIS A 408 69.44 -9.47 8.26
N CYS A 409 70.13 -9.87 9.33
CA CYS A 409 69.58 -9.97 10.67
C CYS A 409 69.24 -8.58 11.25
N SER A 410 70.06 -7.56 10.97
CA SER A 410 69.79 -6.18 11.39
C SER A 410 68.56 -5.60 10.67
N GLN A 411 68.42 -5.85 9.37
CA GLN A 411 67.27 -5.45 8.57
C GLN A 411 65.99 -6.15 9.06
N GLN A 412 66.06 -7.47 9.33
CA GLN A 412 64.94 -8.21 9.88
C GLN A 412 64.51 -7.68 11.26
N LYS A 413 65.44 -7.37 12.16
CA LYS A 413 65.12 -6.75 13.46
C LYS A 413 64.41 -5.41 13.31
N GLN A 414 64.83 -4.57 12.36
CA GLN A 414 64.17 -3.30 12.08
C GLN A 414 62.73 -3.50 11.59
N THR A 415 62.52 -4.40 10.63
CA THR A 415 61.16 -4.72 10.13
C THR A 415 60.24 -5.28 11.22
N ILE A 416 60.77 -6.12 12.13
CA ILE A 416 59.99 -6.64 13.27
C ILE A 416 59.59 -5.50 14.21
N SER A 417 60.50 -4.57 14.50
CA SER A 417 60.21 -3.41 15.36
C SER A 417 59.15 -2.49 14.74
N GLU A 418 59.21 -2.24 13.43
CA GLU A 418 58.20 -1.46 12.70
C GLU A 418 56.83 -2.15 12.71
N LEU A 419 56.78 -3.47 12.53
CA LEU A 419 55.54 -4.25 12.61
C LEU A 419 54.97 -4.26 14.04
N GLN A 420 55.82 -4.35 15.08
CA GLN A 420 55.38 -4.25 16.48
C GLN A 420 54.79 -2.87 16.81
N ALA A 421 55.37 -1.79 16.29
CA ALA A 421 54.84 -0.44 16.44
C ALA A 421 53.47 -0.30 15.75
N LYS A 422 53.35 -0.79 14.51
CA LYS A 422 52.08 -0.80 13.77
C LYS A 422 51.00 -1.62 14.48
N ASN A 423 51.34 -2.79 15.01
CA ASN A 423 50.40 -3.63 15.74
C ASN A 423 49.93 -2.97 17.04
N SER A 424 50.84 -2.30 17.77
CA SER A 424 50.49 -1.51 18.95
C SER A 424 49.53 -0.36 18.62
N GLN A 425 49.78 0.34 17.51
CA GLN A 425 48.92 1.42 17.04
C GLN A 425 47.53 0.89 16.65
N GLN A 426 47.46 -0.21 15.91
CA GLN A 426 46.19 -0.85 15.55
C GLN A 426 45.41 -1.33 16.77
N SER A 427 46.09 -1.82 17.81
CA SER A 427 45.44 -2.21 19.07
C SER A 427 44.75 -1.02 19.75
N ILE A 428 45.40 0.15 19.78
CA ILE A 428 44.83 1.37 20.37
C ILE A 428 43.61 1.84 19.57
N GLU A 429 43.68 1.78 18.23
CA GLU A 429 42.55 2.13 17.36
C GLU A 429 41.37 1.17 17.57
N MET A 430 41.63 -0.14 17.69
CA MET A 430 40.60 -1.14 17.96
C MET A 430 39.92 -0.92 19.32
N ASP A 431 40.69 -0.57 20.36
CA ASP A 431 40.13 -0.25 21.68
C ASP A 431 39.31 1.05 21.66
N GLY A 432 39.74 2.05 20.88
CA GLY A 432 38.96 3.28 20.66
C GLY A 432 37.63 3.02 19.97
N LEU A 433 37.64 2.17 18.92
CA LEU A 433 36.42 1.76 18.23
C LEU A 433 35.48 0.95 19.13
N ARG A 434 36.01 0.06 19.98
CA ARG A 434 35.20 -0.69 20.95
C ARG A 434 34.46 0.23 21.91
N ARG A 435 35.15 1.19 22.52
CA ARG A 435 34.50 2.17 23.41
C ARG A 435 33.43 2.98 22.68
N ARG A 436 33.69 3.38 21.43
CA ARG A 436 32.70 4.12 20.65
C ARG A 436 31.46 3.29 20.34
N ILE A 437 31.62 1.99 20.10
CA ILE A 437 30.49 1.06 19.91
C ILE A 437 29.69 0.94 21.21
N GLU A 438 30.35 0.82 22.36
CA GLU A 438 29.69 0.73 23.67
C GLU A 438 28.89 2.01 24.00
N GLU A 439 29.47 3.19 23.76
CA GLU A 439 28.77 4.48 23.92
C GLU A 439 27.51 4.57 23.04
N LEU A 440 27.64 4.22 21.76
CA LEU A 440 26.52 4.24 20.83
C LEU A 440 25.44 3.23 21.20
N GLN A 441 25.82 2.04 21.70
CA GLN A 441 24.87 1.05 22.21
C GLN A 441 24.11 1.56 23.43
N GLN A 442 24.79 2.28 24.33
CA GLN A 442 24.17 2.87 25.52
C GLN A 442 23.20 4.01 25.15
N GLU A 443 23.60 4.90 24.23
CA GLU A 443 22.71 5.94 23.71
C GLU A 443 21.47 5.37 23.01
N LEU A 444 21.64 4.29 22.23
CA LEU A 444 20.54 3.61 21.57
C LEU A 444 19.55 3.04 22.60
N CYS A 445 20.07 2.38 23.64
CA CYS A 445 19.28 1.80 24.72
C CYS A 445 18.47 2.87 25.47
N CYS A 446 19.06 4.02 25.79
CA CYS A 446 18.35 5.14 26.42
C CYS A 446 17.22 5.66 25.52
N LYS A 447 17.49 5.85 24.22
CA LYS A 447 16.48 6.32 23.26
C LYS A 447 15.35 5.31 23.08
N ASP A 448 15.66 4.02 23.05
CA ASP A 448 14.65 2.96 22.95
C ASP A 448 13.73 2.97 24.19
N GLN A 449 14.30 3.15 25.40
CA GLN A 449 13.50 3.29 26.62
C GLN A 449 12.60 4.54 26.61
N GLU A 450 13.10 5.69 26.15
CA GLU A 450 12.29 6.91 26.00
C GLU A 450 11.13 6.69 25.02
N LYS A 451 11.38 6.04 23.88
CA LYS A 451 10.33 5.74 22.90
C LYS A 451 9.29 4.77 23.46
N VAL A 452 9.72 3.74 24.20
CA VAL A 452 8.81 2.80 24.86
C VAL A 452 7.95 3.51 25.91
N ALA A 453 8.53 4.44 26.67
CA ALA A 453 7.80 5.24 27.65
C ALA A 453 6.75 6.14 26.99
N GLU A 454 7.11 6.84 25.90
CA GLU A 454 6.19 7.72 25.17
C GLU A 454 5.03 6.94 24.54
N VAL A 455 5.32 5.80 23.90
CA VAL A 455 4.30 4.90 23.35
C VAL A 455 3.38 4.39 24.44
N SER A 456 3.93 4.05 25.60
CA SER A 456 3.13 3.60 26.75
C SER A 456 2.22 4.71 27.28
N ARG A 457 2.69 5.96 27.32
CA ARG A 457 1.87 7.13 27.71
C ARG A 457 0.70 7.31 26.75
N VAL A 458 0.97 7.39 25.45
CA VAL A 458 -0.06 7.55 24.41
C VAL A 458 -1.06 6.39 24.43
N ARG A 459 -0.61 5.16 24.68
CA ARG A 459 -1.51 4.00 24.82
C ARG A 459 -2.49 4.18 25.98
N VAL A 460 -2.04 4.67 27.13
CA VAL A 460 -2.91 4.92 28.29
C VAL A 460 -3.91 6.02 27.98
N GLU A 461 -3.48 7.14 27.38
CA GLU A 461 -4.37 8.24 26.97
C GLU A 461 -5.48 7.76 26.01
N LEU A 462 -5.12 6.95 25.00
CA LEU A 462 -6.10 6.37 24.07
C LEU A 462 -7.05 5.40 24.76
N GLN A 463 -6.57 4.64 25.74
CA GLN A 463 -7.39 3.68 26.47
C GLN A 463 -8.42 4.38 27.37
N GLU A 464 -8.05 5.52 27.96
CA GLU A 464 -8.99 6.39 28.67
C GLU A 464 -10.06 6.98 27.73
N GLN A 465 -9.66 7.48 26.55
CA GLN A 465 -10.61 8.00 25.55
C GLN A 465 -11.60 6.91 25.08
N ILE A 466 -11.12 5.69 24.84
CA ILE A 466 -11.98 4.56 24.50
C ILE A 466 -12.97 4.28 25.65
N GLY A 467 -12.52 4.32 26.90
CA GLY A 467 -13.38 4.17 28.08
C GLY A 467 -14.49 5.24 28.13
N HIS A 468 -14.13 6.50 27.90
CA HIS A 468 -15.09 7.61 27.82
C HIS A 468 -16.13 7.40 26.71
N LEU A 469 -15.69 7.07 25.49
CA LEU A 469 -16.59 6.83 24.36
C LEU A 469 -17.52 5.63 24.59
N GLN A 470 -17.03 4.58 25.27
CA GLN A 470 -17.86 3.44 25.64
C GLN A 470 -18.95 3.82 26.65
N ALA A 471 -18.61 4.61 27.66
CA ALA A 471 -19.59 5.11 28.64
C ALA A 471 -20.64 6.03 28.00
N GLU A 472 -20.22 6.89 27.06
CA GLU A 472 -21.16 7.73 26.32
C GLU A 472 -22.09 6.89 25.44
N ARG A 473 -21.56 5.85 24.77
CA ARG A 473 -22.35 4.93 23.96
C ARG A 473 -23.40 4.17 24.77
N THR A 474 -23.08 3.73 25.99
CA THR A 474 -24.07 3.06 26.86
C THR A 474 -25.14 4.04 27.33
N ALA A 475 -24.78 5.27 27.66
CA ALA A 475 -25.74 6.34 28.00
C ALA A 475 -26.67 6.66 26.83
N GLN A 476 -26.15 6.76 25.59
CA GLN A 476 -26.96 6.93 24.38
C GLN A 476 -27.93 5.75 24.17
N GLY A 477 -27.50 4.52 24.45
CA GLY A 477 -28.36 3.34 24.42
C GLY A 477 -29.57 3.47 25.36
N ALA A 478 -29.33 3.87 26.62
CA ALA A 478 -30.38 4.08 27.60
C ALA A 478 -31.36 5.21 27.20
N LEU A 479 -30.86 6.31 26.62
CA LEU A 479 -31.71 7.37 26.09
C LEU A 479 -32.60 6.89 24.94
N LYS A 480 -32.06 6.07 24.04
CA LYS A 480 -32.84 5.49 22.93
C LYS A 480 -33.96 4.58 23.41
N GLU A 481 -33.74 3.81 24.47
CA GLU A 481 -34.80 3.01 25.10
C GLU A 481 -35.88 3.89 25.73
N LYS A 482 -35.51 4.98 26.40
CA LYS A 482 -36.47 5.96 26.93
C LYS A 482 -37.31 6.60 25.83
N ILE A 483 -36.69 7.01 24.71
CA ILE A 483 -37.41 7.55 23.55
C ILE A 483 -38.40 6.51 23.02
N SER A 484 -37.94 5.26 22.85
CA SER A 484 -38.81 4.17 22.37
C SER A 484 -39.98 3.88 23.32
N ALA A 485 -39.79 4.05 24.64
CA ALA A 485 -40.85 3.92 25.63
C ALA A 485 -41.88 5.06 25.51
N LEU A 486 -41.41 6.31 25.45
CA LEU A 486 -42.26 7.48 25.28
C LEU A 486 -43.07 7.41 23.97
N GLU A 487 -42.47 6.96 22.86
CA GLU A 487 -43.17 6.78 21.59
C GLU A 487 -44.33 5.77 21.70
N ARG A 488 -44.15 4.68 22.47
CA ARG A 488 -45.23 3.71 22.71
C ARG A 488 -46.35 4.32 23.54
N GLU A 489 -46.02 5.06 24.59
CA GLU A 489 -47.01 5.76 25.43
C GLU A 489 -47.81 6.77 24.61
N LEU A 490 -47.13 7.57 23.79
CA LEU A 490 -47.77 8.56 22.91
C LEU A 490 -48.73 7.89 21.91
N LYS A 491 -48.34 6.73 21.36
CA LYS A 491 -49.19 5.95 20.45
C LYS A 491 -50.44 5.42 21.14
N VAL A 492 -50.32 4.93 22.39
CA VAL A 492 -51.47 4.47 23.19
C VAL A 492 -52.39 5.65 23.49
N LEU A 493 -51.84 6.78 23.95
CA LEU A 493 -52.61 7.99 24.25
C LEU A 493 -53.38 8.49 23.01
N SER A 494 -52.72 8.50 21.85
CA SER A 494 -53.33 8.89 20.58
C SER A 494 -54.48 7.96 20.17
N SER A 495 -54.34 6.64 20.35
CA SER A 495 -55.42 5.69 20.08
C SER A 495 -56.62 5.90 21.01
N ASN A 496 -56.36 6.06 22.31
CA ASN A 496 -57.41 6.30 23.30
C ASN A 496 -58.15 7.62 23.02
N HIS A 497 -57.42 8.67 22.64
CA HIS A 497 -58.04 9.94 22.26
C HIS A 497 -58.91 9.81 21.01
N ARG A 498 -58.44 9.05 20.01
CA ARG A 498 -59.22 8.77 18.79
C ARG A 498 -60.49 7.98 19.08
N GLU A 499 -60.43 6.98 19.96
CA GLU A 499 -61.62 6.23 20.40
C GLU A 499 -62.61 7.15 21.14
N ALA A 500 -62.12 7.98 22.06
CA ALA A 500 -62.97 8.94 22.76
C ALA A 500 -63.65 9.95 21.81
N LEU A 501 -62.96 10.40 20.75
CA LEU A 501 -63.56 11.24 19.73
C LEU A 501 -64.67 10.53 18.96
N LEU A 502 -64.46 9.27 18.56
CA LEU A 502 -65.48 8.45 17.88
C LEU A 502 -66.72 8.23 18.75
N ASP A 503 -66.53 7.97 20.05
CA ASP A 503 -67.63 7.85 21.01
C ASP A 503 -68.43 9.16 21.09
N LYS A 504 -67.75 10.31 21.12
CA LYS A 504 -68.40 11.62 21.11
C LYS A 504 -69.11 11.94 19.80
N GLU A 505 -68.57 11.55 18.65
CA GLU A 505 -69.25 11.67 17.37
C GLU A 505 -70.52 10.80 17.30
N SER A 506 -70.49 9.60 17.88
CA SER A 506 -71.65 8.72 18.01
C SER A 506 -72.72 9.32 18.93
N GLU A 507 -72.33 9.86 20.09
CA GLU A 507 -73.23 10.59 20.99
C GLU A 507 -73.89 11.78 20.29
N MET A 508 -73.11 12.60 19.57
CA MET A 508 -73.64 13.75 18.81
C MET A 508 -74.63 13.30 17.74
N SER A 509 -74.33 12.22 17.01
CA SER A 509 -75.22 11.67 15.97
C SER A 509 -76.54 11.19 16.57
N SER A 510 -76.49 10.51 17.73
CA SER A 510 -77.69 10.09 18.46
C SER A 510 -78.54 11.28 18.92
N MET A 511 -77.91 12.35 19.40
CA MET A 511 -78.59 13.57 19.83
C MET A 511 -79.23 14.32 18.65
N LEU A 512 -78.55 14.40 17.50
CA LEU A 512 -79.08 14.99 16.28
C LEU A 512 -80.30 14.22 15.77
N GLU A 513 -80.30 12.89 15.83
CA GLU A 513 -81.46 12.09 15.43
C GLU A 513 -82.65 12.30 16.38
N LYS A 514 -82.40 12.37 17.70
CA LYS A 514 -83.45 12.72 18.67
C LYS A 514 -84.02 14.12 18.41
N LEU A 515 -83.17 15.08 18.08
CA LEU A 515 -83.59 16.44 17.73
C LEU A 515 -84.49 16.41 16.49
N ARG A 516 -84.08 15.69 15.43
CA ARG A 516 -84.86 15.52 14.20
C ARG A 516 -86.23 14.91 14.47
N LEU A 517 -86.32 13.88 15.31
CA LEU A 517 -87.60 13.26 15.69
C LEU A 517 -88.49 14.25 16.45
N LYS A 518 -87.93 15.06 17.35
CA LYS A 518 -88.66 16.10 18.08
C LYS A 518 -89.14 17.23 17.18
N GLU A 519 -88.33 17.66 16.21
CA GLU A 519 -88.74 18.62 15.19
C GLU A 519 -89.90 18.10 14.34
N ALA A 520 -89.85 16.82 13.94
CA ALA A 520 -90.95 16.18 13.21
C ALA A 520 -92.24 16.09 14.05
N GLU A 521 -92.14 15.78 15.34
CA GLU A 521 -93.28 15.78 16.26
C GLU A 521 -93.88 17.18 16.42
N ILE A 522 -93.05 18.21 16.61
CA ILE A 522 -93.50 19.61 16.68
C ILE A 522 -94.20 20.02 15.37
N HIS A 523 -93.65 19.62 14.22
CA HIS A 523 -94.28 19.90 12.93
C HIS A 523 -95.67 19.27 12.82
N ARG A 524 -95.84 18.01 13.24
CA ARG A 524 -97.14 17.34 13.27
C ARG A 524 -98.14 18.05 14.18
N ILE A 525 -97.72 18.44 15.38
CA ILE A 525 -98.58 19.18 16.32
C ILE A 525 -99.02 20.51 15.72
N ARG A 526 -98.10 21.26 15.08
CA ARG A 526 -98.42 22.52 14.40
C ARG A 526 -99.40 22.32 13.26
N GLU A 527 -99.27 21.24 12.50
CA GLU A 527 -100.19 20.89 11.40
C GLU A 527 -101.58 20.52 11.94
N ASP A 528 -101.65 19.72 13.01
CA ASP A 528 -102.90 19.38 13.71
C ASP A 528 -103.59 20.63 14.30
N GLU A 529 -102.82 21.55 14.89
CA GLU A 529 -103.31 22.84 15.38
C GLU A 529 -103.80 23.74 14.24
N ALA A 530 -103.06 23.82 13.13
CA ALA A 530 -103.48 24.57 11.94
C ALA A 530 -104.77 23.98 11.35
N ASN A 531 -104.88 22.66 11.29
CA ASN A 531 -106.10 21.96 10.86
C ASN A 531 -107.26 22.28 11.80
N ARG A 532 -107.07 22.20 13.12
CA ARG A 532 -108.09 22.59 14.13
C ARG A 532 -108.52 24.05 13.97
N ALA A 533 -107.57 24.96 13.78
CA ALA A 533 -107.86 26.37 13.55
C ALA A 533 -108.68 26.58 12.26
N SER A 534 -108.35 25.87 11.18
CA SER A 534 -109.11 25.88 9.93
C SER A 534 -110.54 25.34 10.10
N TYR A 535 -110.71 24.22 10.83
CA TYR A 535 -112.03 23.68 11.17
C TYR A 535 -112.87 24.67 11.96
N LEU A 536 -112.29 25.31 12.99
CA LEU A 536 -112.98 26.34 13.77
C LEU A 536 -113.34 27.56 12.91
N GLN A 537 -112.44 28.02 12.05
CA GLN A 537 -112.70 29.12 11.13
C GLN A 537 -113.85 28.77 10.16
N SER A 538 -113.88 27.56 9.62
CA SER A 538 -114.96 27.05 8.76
C SER A 538 -116.29 26.96 9.51
N ALA A 539 -116.28 26.49 10.76
CA ALA A 539 -117.47 26.43 11.61
C ALA A 539 -118.02 27.84 11.94
N VAL A 540 -117.14 28.79 12.26
CA VAL A 540 -117.50 30.20 12.48
C VAL A 540 -118.08 30.83 11.20
N LEU A 541 -117.44 30.61 10.05
CA LEU A 541 -117.96 31.06 8.76
C LEU A 541 -119.33 30.46 8.44
N SER A 542 -119.54 29.17 8.75
CA SER A 542 -120.83 28.50 8.56
C SER A 542 -121.92 29.06 9.48
N TYR A 543 -121.58 29.40 10.73
CA TYR A 543 -122.51 30.04 11.67
C TYR A 543 -122.91 31.45 11.22
N ILE A 544 -121.95 32.23 10.71
CA ILE A 544 -122.21 33.57 10.16
C ILE A 544 -123.10 33.49 8.91
N HIS A 545 -122.85 32.54 8.00
CA HIS A 545 -123.66 32.37 6.78
C HIS A 545 -124.99 31.62 6.98
N GLY A 546 -125.16 30.91 8.10
CA GLY A 546 -126.37 30.15 8.44
C GLY A 546 -127.46 30.95 9.17
N SER A 547 -127.26 32.24 9.41
CA SER A 547 -128.28 33.11 10.02
C SER A 547 -129.24 33.69 8.97
N PRO A 548 -130.57 33.43 9.03
CA PRO A 548 -131.53 34.10 8.17
C PRO A 548 -131.79 35.52 8.67
N LEU A 549 -131.63 36.52 7.80
CA LEU A 549 -131.93 37.92 8.08
C LEU A 549 -133.38 38.13 8.57
N GLY A 550 -133.55 38.56 9.82
CA GLY A 550 -134.61 39.48 10.21
C GLY A 550 -134.15 40.91 9.94
N HIS A 551 -134.67 41.50 8.86
CA HIS A 551 -134.41 42.85 8.38
C HIS A 551 -134.80 43.94 9.40
N HIS A 552 -134.10 45.10 9.39
CA HIS A 552 -134.72 46.41 9.12
C HIS A 552 -133.70 47.55 8.92
N SER A 553 -133.61 48.02 7.67
CA SER A 553 -133.63 49.42 7.18
C SER A 553 -133.39 50.56 8.19
N SER A 554 -132.38 51.42 8.05
CA SER A 554 -132.35 52.71 7.27
C SER A 554 -131.70 53.78 8.19
N LEU A 555 -130.86 54.77 7.82
CA LEU A 555 -131.06 55.94 6.96
C LEU A 555 -129.76 56.82 6.98
N GLN A 556 -129.40 57.37 5.82
CA GLN A 556 -128.78 58.69 5.54
C GLN A 556 -127.83 59.38 6.55
N LYS A 557 -126.58 59.63 6.15
CA LYS A 557 -126.14 60.85 5.43
C LYS A 557 -124.71 60.71 4.91
#